data_AF-A0A1D7U1E3-F1
#
_entry.id   AF-A0A1D7U1E3-F1
#
_cell.length_a   1.000
_cell.length_b   1.000
_cell.length_c   1.000
_cell.angle_alpha   90.00
_cell.angle_beta   90.00
_cell.angle_gamma   90.00
#
_symmetry.space_group_name_H-M   'P 1'
#
loop_
_entity.id
_entity.type
_entity.pdbx_description
1 polymer ?
#
loop_
_entity_poly.entity_id
_entity_poly.type
_entity_poly.pdbx_seq_one_letter_code
_entity_poly.pdbx_strand_id
1 'polypeptide(L)' 'MWQRFILAVGIVIFGLTLVAWYLLSGFGCEMNTSGCKTVRLDWSWDALRLFLPTFALGAFLIARSLWKMRQARSANI' A
#
# COMPACT_ATOMS: atom_id res chain seq x y z
N MET A 1 -9.63 20.32 7.81
CA MET A 1 -8.28 19.83 8.19
C MET A 1 -8.22 18.32 8.40
N TRP A 2 -9.14 17.74 9.19
CA TRP A 2 -9.15 16.30 9.55
C TRP A 2 -9.03 15.31 8.36
N GLN A 3 -9.73 15.55 7.24
CA GLN A 3 -9.67 14.68 6.06
C GLN A 3 -8.29 14.65 5.38
N ARG A 4 -7.57 15.78 5.39
CA ARG A 4 -6.21 15.84 4.84
C ARG A 4 -5.24 14.98 5.66
N PHE A 5 -5.43 14.97 6.99
CA PHE A 5 -4.68 14.09 7.89
C PHE A 5 -4.96 12.61 7.61
N ILE A 6 -6.23 12.22 7.48
CA ILE A 6 -6.61 10.83 7.15
C ILE A 6 -6.04 10.41 5.79
N LEU A 7 -6.05 11.31 4.80
CA LEU A 7 -5.45 11.06 3.50
C LEU A 7 -3.93 10.85 3.61
N ALA A 8 -3.23 11.74 4.32
CA ALA A 8 -1.78 11.63 4.53
C ALA A 8 -1.41 10.33 5.23
N VAL A 9 -2.14 9.96 6.30
CA VAL A 9 -1.95 8.69 7.01
C VAL A 9 -2.22 7.49 6.10
N GLY A 10 -3.29 7.53 5.30
CA GLY A 10 -3.59 6.46 4.34
C GLY A 10 -2.49 6.29 3.29
N ILE A 11 -1.95 7.39 2.75
CA ILE A 11 -0.83 7.37 1.80
C ILE A 11 0.43 6.81 2.46
N VAL A 12 0.74 7.21 3.69
CA VAL A 12 1.90 6.71 4.43
C VAL A 12 1.78 5.21 4.68
N ILE A 13 0.63 4.72 5.15
CA ILE A 13 0.40 3.28 5.37
C ILE A 13 0.55 2.51 4.07
N PHE A 14 -0.05 3.00 2.99
CA PHE A 14 0.03 2.37 1.67
C PHE A 14 1.47 2.33 1.13
N GLY A 15 2.19 3.45 1.22
CA GLY A 15 3.58 3.56 0.79
C GLY A 15 4.51 2.67 1.61
N LEU A 16 4.38 2.66 2.95
CA LEU A 16 5.16 1.78 3.83
C LEU A 16 4.89 0.30 3.53
N THR A 17 3.64 -0.06 3.21
CA THR A 17 3.29 -1.43 2.82
C THR A 17 3.99 -1.84 1.53
N LEU A 18 4.04 -0.95 0.52
CA LEU A 18 4.78 -1.20 -0.73
C LEU A 18 6.29 -1.33 -0.50
N VAL A 19 6.87 -0.47 0.33
CA VAL A 19 8.29 -0.51 0.68
C VAL A 19 8.62 -1.81 1.43
N ALA A 20 7.80 -2.18 2.40
CA ALA A 20 7.96 -3.43 3.14
C ALA A 20 7.86 -4.66 2.22
N TRP A 21 6.93 -4.65 1.26
CA TRP A 21 6.79 -5.72 0.27
C TRP A 21 7.99 -5.79 -0.67
N TYR A 22 8.49 -4.65 -1.15
CA TYR A 22 9.70 -4.61 -1.98
C TYR A 22 10.92 -5.16 -1.24
N LEU A 23 11.11 -4.74 0.02
CA LEU A 23 12.21 -5.21 0.86
C LEU A 23 12.10 -6.70 1.15
N LEU A 24 10.93 -7.22 1.56
CA LEU A 24 10.75 -8.66 1.79
C LEU A 24 10.97 -9.49 0.53
N SER A 25 10.54 -9.00 -0.64
CA SER A 25 10.80 -9.69 -1.92
C SER A 25 12.30 -9.71 -2.25
N GLY A 26 13.02 -8.63 -1.90
CA GLY A 26 14.48 -8.55 -2.00
C GLY A 26 15.19 -9.54 -1.07
N PHE A 27 14.80 -9.57 0.21
CA PHE A 27 15.36 -10.51 1.20
C PHE A 27 15.10 -11.98 0.81
N GLY A 28 13.93 -12.30 0.26
CA GLY A 28 13.65 -13.65 -0.26
C GLY A 28 14.56 -14.05 -1.42
N CYS A 29 14.95 -13.10 -2.28
CA CYS A 29 15.90 -13.34 -3.37
C CYS A 29 17.35 -13.48 -2.87
N GLU A 30 17.75 -12.76 -1.83
CA GLU A 30 19.09 -12.88 -1.22
C GLU A 30 19.25 -14.18 -0.41
N MET A 31 18.16 -14.69 0.20
CA MET A 31 18.16 -15.98 0.90
C MET A 31 18.12 -17.20 -0.03
N ASN A 32 17.79 -17.01 -1.31
CA ASN A 32 17.82 -18.08 -2.30
C ASN A 32 19.23 -18.19 -2.91
N THR A 33 19.95 -19.26 -2.57
CA THR A 33 21.34 -19.55 -3.04
C THR A 33 21.48 -19.69 -4.56
N SER A 34 20.37 -19.62 -5.30
CA SER A 34 20.29 -19.74 -6.76
C SER A 34 20.66 -18.46 -7.53
N GLY A 35 20.97 -17.36 -6.85
CA GLY A 35 21.47 -16.14 -7.49
C GLY A 35 20.40 -15.34 -8.22
N CYS A 36 19.50 -14.70 -7.48
CA CYS A 36 18.66 -13.65 -8.04
C CYS A 36 19.50 -12.43 -8.42
N LYS A 37 19.63 -12.12 -9.73
CA LYS A 37 20.29 -10.89 -10.20
C LYS A 37 19.42 -9.62 -10.06
N THR A 38 18.13 -9.75 -9.77
CA THR A 38 17.19 -8.62 -9.72
C THR A 38 16.08 -8.84 -8.70
N VAL A 39 15.82 -7.83 -7.86
CA VAL A 39 14.65 -7.79 -6.98
C VAL A 39 13.40 -7.64 -7.83
N ARG A 40 12.59 -8.70 -7.91
CA ARG A 40 11.26 -8.68 -8.52
C ARG A 40 10.24 -8.73 -7.39
N LEU A 41 9.19 -7.92 -7.49
CA LEU A 41 8.06 -8.03 -6.56
C LEU A 41 7.51 -9.45 -6.68
N ASP A 42 7.48 -10.18 -5.56
CA ASP A 42 6.93 -11.51 -5.54
C ASP A 42 5.40 -11.41 -5.49
N TRP A 43 4.76 -11.77 -6.61
CA TRP A 43 3.31 -11.81 -6.78
C TRP A 43 2.73 -13.20 -6.49
N SER A 44 3.50 -14.10 -5.86
CA SER A 44 2.99 -15.38 -5.40
C SER A 44 1.82 -15.18 -4.44
N TRP A 45 0.85 -16.09 -4.49
CA TRP A 45 -0.38 -16.00 -3.70
C TRP A 45 -0.13 -15.94 -2.19
N ASP A 46 0.95 -16.55 -1.71
CA ASP A 46 1.31 -16.56 -0.28
C ASP A 46 1.86 -15.21 0.18
N ALA A 47 2.77 -14.60 -0.58
CA ALA A 47 3.24 -13.24 -0.31
C ALA A 47 2.11 -12.23 -0.47
N LEU A 48 1.29 -12.38 -1.51
CA LEU A 48 0.15 -11.52 -1.80
C LEU A 48 -0.84 -11.50 -0.64
N ARG A 49 -1.18 -12.66 -0.05
CA ARG A 49 -2.10 -12.77 1.09
C ARG A 49 -1.61 -12.04 2.35
N LEU A 50 -0.30 -11.98 2.55
CA LEU A 50 0.28 -11.31 3.72
C LEU A 50 0.17 -9.78 3.62
N PHE A 51 0.36 -9.24 2.41
CA PHE A 51 0.35 -7.80 2.15
C PHE A 51 -1.02 -7.26 1.68
N LEU A 52 -1.92 -8.13 1.18
CA LEU A 52 -3.27 -7.76 0.77
C LEU A 52 -4.06 -6.99 1.85
N PRO A 53 -4.12 -7.44 3.12
CA PRO A 53 -4.98 -6.79 4.11
C PRO A 53 -4.50 -5.38 4.43
N THR A 54 -3.19 -5.17 4.59
CA THR A 54 -2.61 -3.83 4.86
C THR A 54 -2.73 -2.92 3.65
N PHE A 55 -2.50 -3.45 2.44
CA PHE A 55 -2.64 -2.71 1.19
C PHE A 55 -4.10 -2.29 0.94
N ALA A 56 -5.05 -3.21 1.16
CA ALA A 56 -6.48 -2.94 1.05
C ALA A 56 -6.95 -1.91 2.09
N LEU A 57 -6.42 -1.95 3.31
CA LEU A 57 -6.79 -1.04 4.38
C LEU A 57 -6.27 0.39 4.10
N GLY A 58 -5.04 0.52 3.60
CA GLY A 58 -4.50 1.80 3.12
C GLY A 58 -5.29 2.37 1.93
N ALA A 59 -5.56 1.53 0.92
CA ALA A 59 -6.37 1.92 -0.25
C ALA A 59 -7.79 2.34 0.15
N PHE A 60 -8.42 1.61 1.08
CA PHE A 60 -9.75 1.92 1.59
C PHE A 60 -9.81 3.27 2.31
N LEU A 61 -8.82 3.58 3.16
CA LEU A 61 -8.73 4.86 3.85
C LEU A 61 -8.56 6.04 2.86
N ILE A 62 -7.72 5.85 1.84
CA ILE A 62 -7.53 6.85 0.78
C ILE A 62 -8.83 7.05 0.00
N ALA A 63 -9.45 5.97 -0.48
CA ALA A 63 -10.68 6.01 -1.25
C ALA A 63 -11.82 6.69 -0.46
N ARG A 64 -12.01 6.31 0.81
CA ARG A 64 -13.02 6.92 1.68
C ARG A 64 -12.76 8.41 1.92
N SER A 65 -11.50 8.81 2.13
CA SER A 65 -11.15 10.21 2.33
C SER A 65 -11.42 11.04 1.08
N LEU A 66 -11.00 10.54 -0.09
CA LEU A 66 -11.26 11.19 -1.39
C LEU A 66 -12.75 11.30 -1.69
N TRP A 67 -13.53 10.27 -1.39
CA TRP A 67 -14.98 10.28 -1.61
C TRP A 67 -15.66 11.34 -0.75
N LYS A 68 -15.27 11.43 0.51
CA LYS A 68 -15.80 12.42 1.46
C LYS A 68 -15.39 13.85 1.09
N MET A 69 -14.20 14.04 0.51
CA MET A 69 -13.78 15.35 -0.05
C MET A 69 -14.54 15.71 -1.32
N ARG A 70 -14.85 14.73 -2.20
CA ARG A 70 -15.69 14.96 -3.38
C ARG A 70 -17.12 15.37 -3.01
N GLN A 71 -17.72 14.70 -2.03
CA GLN A 71 -19.08 15.05 -1.55
C GLN A 71 -19.11 16.46 -0.94
N ALA A 72 -18.10 16.82 -0.15
CA ALA A 72 -17.99 18.18 0.40
C ALA A 72 -17.86 19.26 -0.68
N ARG A 73 -17.30 18.91 -1.86
CA ARG A 73 -17.21 19.81 -3.01
C ARG A 73 -18.54 19.93 -3.77
N SER A 74 -19.31 18.85 -3.91
CA SER A 74 -20.62 18.87 -4.56
C SER A 74 -21.72 19.53 -3.74
N ALA A 75 -21.59 19.60 -2.41
CA ALA A 75 -22.57 20.26 -1.53
C ALA A 75 -22.41 21.79 -1.42
N ASN A 76 -21.41 22.36 -2.11
CA ASN A 76 -21.08 23.79 -2.08
C ASN A 76 -21.29 24.47 -3.45
N ILE A 77 -22.16 23.88 -4.28
CA ILE A 77 -22.61 24.38 -5.60
C ILE A 77 -24.12 24.60 -5.51
#